data_AF-A0A4U9UI83-F1
#
_entry.id   AF-A0A4U9UI83-F1
#
_cell.length_a   1.000
_cell.length_b   1.000
_cell.length_c   1.000
_cell.angle_alpha   90.00
_cell.angle_beta   90.00
_cell.angle_gamma   90.00
#
_symmetry.space_group_name_H-M   'P 1'
#
loop_
_entity.id
_entity.type
_entity.pdbx_description
1 polymer ?
#
loop_
_entity_poly.entity_id
_entity_poly.type
_entity_poly.pdbx_seq_one_letter_code
_entity_poly.pdbx_strand_id
1 'polypeptide(L)' 'MRLTFTLPETCSAKTLDADIDHLVIAGWTGRDYKAIQHHIQELAELGVPQPSSVPLFYRVAV' A
#
# COMPACT_ATOMS: atom_id res chain seq x y z
N MET A 1 5.65 16.76 -1.65
CA MET A 1 4.37 17.03 -0.96
C MET A 1 4.61 17.08 0.54
N ARG A 2 4.09 18.06 1.29
CA ARG A 2 4.29 18.12 2.74
C ARG A 2 3.12 17.49 3.49
N LEU A 3 3.42 16.56 4.40
CA LEU A 3 2.46 15.95 5.31
C LEU A 3 2.79 16.36 6.75
N THR A 4 1.76 16.66 7.53
CA THR A 4 1.88 16.97 8.96
C THR A 4 1.15 15.90 9.76
N PHE A 5 1.85 15.27 10.69
CA PHE A 5 1.32 14.24 11.58
C PHE A 5 1.24 14.77 13.01
N THR A 6 0.14 14.46 13.68
CA THR A 6 0.00 14.70 15.12
C THR A 6 0.39 13.42 15.85
N LEU A 7 1.46 13.48 16.65
CA LEU A 7 1.93 12.36 17.44
C LEU A 7 1.23 12.36 18.80
N PRO A 8 0.64 11.22 19.22
CA PRO A 8 0.13 11.09 20.57
C PRO A 8 1.31 10.95 21.53
N GLU A 9 1.67 12.02 22.23
CA GLU A 9 2.48 11.90 23.45
C GLU A 9 1.54 11.96 24.65
N THR A 10 1.78 11.10 25.63
CA THR A 10 1.03 11.02 26.88
C THR A 10 1.08 12.29 27.76
N CYS A 11 1.76 13.36 27.33
CA CYS A 11 1.83 14.64 28.05
C CYS A 11 1.87 15.93 27.20
N SER A 12 2.09 15.89 25.88
CA SER A 12 2.10 17.10 25.04
C SER A 12 2.02 16.73 23.56
N ALA A 13 0.90 17.01 22.89
CA ALA A 13 0.75 16.70 21.47
C ALA A 13 1.89 17.35 20.63
N LYS A 14 2.71 16.52 19.98
CA LYS A 14 3.85 16.95 19.17
C LYS A 14 3.50 16.81 17.69
N THR A 15 3.86 17.80 16.88
CA THR A 15 3.69 17.75 15.43
C THR A 15 4.97 17.26 14.74
N LEU A 16 4.82 16.46 13.70
CA LEU A 16 5.90 15.99 12.82
C LEU A 16 5.56 16.38 11.37
N ASP A 17 6.39 17.23 10.79
CA ASP A 17 6.32 17.58 9.37
C ASP A 17 7.26 16.68 8.57
N ALA A 18 6.76 16.12 7.46
CA ALA A 18 7.51 15.27 6.54
C ALA A 18 7.31 15.74 5.10
N ASP A 19 8.42 16.00 4.42
CA ASP A 19 8.42 16.22 2.98
C ASP A 19 8.51 14.86 2.26
N ILE A 20 7.51 14.58 1.42
CA ILE A 20 7.34 13.34 0.67
C ILE A 20 7.64 13.59 -0.81
N ASP A 21 8.70 12.98 -1.31
CA ASP A 21 9.15 13.10 -2.70
C ASP A 21 8.64 11.97 -3.60
N HIS A 22 8.33 10.81 -3.00
CA HIS A 22 7.93 9.62 -3.74
C HIS A 22 6.59 9.08 -3.26
N LEU A 23 5.73 8.75 -4.21
CA LEU A 23 4.44 8.11 -3.96
C LEU A 23 4.33 6.83 -4.77
N VAL A 24 4.02 5.73 -4.09
CA VAL A 24 3.85 4.41 -4.69
C VAL A 24 2.52 3.82 -4.22
N ILE A 25 1.72 3.33 -5.16
CA ILE A 25 0.54 2.50 -4.88
C ILE A 25 0.95 1.04 -5.03
N ALA A 26 0.67 0.23 -4.01
CA ALA A 26 0.99 -1.18 -4.00
C ALA A 26 -0.29 -2.02 -3.91
N GLY A 27 -0.49 -2.92 -4.86
CA GLY A 27 -1.56 -3.92 -4.86
C GLY A 27 -1.05 -5.28 -4.40
N TRP A 28 -1.95 -6.13 -3.91
CA TRP A 28 -1.64 -7.50 -3.48
C TRP A 28 -0.58 -7.58 -2.36
N THR A 29 -0.60 -6.64 -1.43
CA THR A 29 0.40 -6.49 -0.36
C THR A 29 0.07 -7.24 0.93
N GLY A 30 -0.85 -8.21 0.88
CA GLY A 30 -1.22 -9.00 2.04
C GLY A 30 -0.02 -9.75 2.64
N ARG A 31 -0.03 -9.97 3.95
CA ARG A 31 1.03 -10.76 4.60
C ARG A 31 0.89 -12.27 4.34
N ASP A 32 -0.35 -12.74 4.25
CA ASP A 32 -0.64 -14.14 3.92
C ASP A 32 -0.63 -14.35 2.41
N TYR A 33 0.47 -14.91 1.91
CA TYR A 33 0.62 -15.20 0.49
C TYR A 33 -0.41 -16.22 -0.01
N LYS A 34 -0.83 -17.19 0.82
CA LYS A 34 -1.80 -18.20 0.39
C LYS A 34 -3.18 -17.59 0.19
N ALA A 35 -3.59 -16.71 1.09
CA ALA A 35 -4.86 -15.98 0.95
C ALA A 35 -4.87 -15.11 -0.32
N ILE A 36 -3.76 -14.45 -0.63
CA ILE A 36 -3.60 -13.68 -1.88
C ILE A 36 -3.75 -14.57 -3.11
N GLN A 37 -3.02 -15.69 -3.14
CA GLN A 37 -3.09 -16.62 -4.28
C GLN A 37 -4.48 -17.22 -4.46
N HIS A 38 -5.17 -17.56 -3.37
CA HIS A 38 -6.54 -18.04 -3.42
C HIS A 38 -7.47 -16.99 -4.06
N HIS A 39 -7.35 -15.72 -3.65
CA HIS A 39 -8.17 -14.65 -4.23
C HIS A 39 -7.82 -14.38 -5.70
N ILE A 40 -6.55 -14.46 -6.09
CA ILE A 40 -6.15 -14.36 -7.50
C ILE A 40 -6.79 -15.48 -8.33
N GLN A 41 -6.83 -16.70 -7.80
CA GLN A 41 -7.43 -17.85 -8.47
C GLN A 41 -8.95 -17.69 -8.60
N GLU A 42 -9.63 -17.26 -7.54
CA GLU A 42 -11.07 -16.94 -7.55
C GLU A 42 -11.39 -15.91 -8.66
N LEU A 43 -10.61 -14.83 -8.75
CA LEU A 43 -10.80 -13.82 -9.78
C LEU A 43 -10.49 -14.35 -11.19
N ALA A 44 -9.49 -15.22 -11.33
CA ALA A 44 -9.16 -15.84 -12.62
C ALA A 44 -10.30 -16.73 -13.13
N GLU A 45 -11.00 -17.44 -12.22
CA GLU A 45 -12.21 -18.22 -12.55
C GLU A 45 -13.35 -17.35 -13.06
N LEU A 46 -13.43 -16.09 -12.61
CA LEU A 46 -14.36 -15.08 -13.12
C LEU A 46 -13.87 -14.40 -14.42
N GLY A 47 -12.73 -14.84 -14.98
CA GLY A 47 -12.15 -14.29 -16.21
C GLY A 47 -11.36 -13.01 -16.01
N VAL A 48 -11.06 -12.61 -14.77
CA VAL A 48 -10.21 -11.45 -14.48
C VAL A 48 -8.73 -11.85 -14.67
N PRO A 49 -7.96 -11.09 -15.48
CA PRO A 49 -6.54 -11.39 -15.67
C PRO A 49 -5.74 -11.31 -14.36
N GLN A 50 -4.77 -12.21 -14.21
CA GLN A 50 -3.85 -12.19 -13.07
C GLN A 50 -2.94 -10.95 -13.12
N PRO A 51 -2.48 -10.45 -11.95
CA PRO A 51 -1.51 -9.36 -11.91
C PRO A 51 -0.15 -9.81 -12.47
N SER A 52 0.62 -8.87 -13.03
CA SER A 52 1.96 -9.16 -13.57
C SER A 52 3.01 -9.49 -12.49
N SER A 53 2.76 -9.09 -11.24
CA SER A 53 3.61 -9.41 -10.09
C SER A 53 2.80 -9.34 -8.79
N VAL A 54 3.28 -10.05 -7.77
CA VAL A 54 2.72 -10.02 -6.42
C VAL A 54 3.86 -9.80 -5.43
N PRO A 55 3.94 -8.63 -4.76
CA PRO A 55 3.08 -7.45 -4.90
C PRO A 55 3.28 -6.70 -6.22
N LEU A 56 2.31 -5.84 -6.57
CA LEU A 56 2.38 -4.98 -7.77
C LEU A 56 2.55 -3.52 -7.36
N PHE A 57 3.58 -2.84 -7.85
CA PHE A 57 3.90 -1.47 -7.48
C PHE A 57 3.76 -0.50 -8.66
N TYR A 58 2.95 0.53 -8.46
CA TYR A 58 2.77 1.65 -9.39
C TYR A 58 3.41 2.91 -8.80
N ARG A 59 4.40 3.48 -9.49
CA ARG A 59 4.99 4.77 -9.13
C ARG A 59 4.11 5.89 -9.67
N VAL A 60 3.62 6.75 -8.77
CA VAL A 60 2.61 7.79 -9.11
C VAL A 60 3.24 9.18 -9.21
N ALA A 61 4.33 9.42 -8.48
CA ALA A 61 5.11 10.65 -8.55
C ALA A 61 6.61 10.36 -8.43
N VAL A 62 7.41 11.10 -9.20
CA VAL A 62 8.88 11.12 -9.21
C VAL A 62 9.37 12.56 -9.18
#